data_AF-A0A0W8EZM5-F1
#
_entry.id   AF-A0A0W8EZM5-F1
#
_cell.length_a   1.000
_cell.length_b   1.000
_cell.length_c   1.000
_cell.angle_alpha   90.00
_cell.angle_beta   90.00
_cell.angle_gamma   90.00
#
_symmetry.space_group_name_H-M   'P 1'
#
loop_
_entity.id
_entity.type
_entity.pdbx_description
1 polymer ?
#
loop_
_entity_poly.entity_id
_entity_poly.type
_entity_poly.pdbx_seq_one_letter_code
_entity_poly.pdbx_strand_id
1 'polypeptide(L)'
;MKWIQGTILLLLAALLCGCTGVPPQDQPATNGIPDLTGRWSGTMIGFEQGTGYTDYSGAMMFIDVTEQQGRIFSGTFSYGSPWENDPPQEFAGVIDRNGRTLTVVEQDGGYSSGMIVSENEIELVYAESGGNFSIAIDTLRRS
;
A
#
# COMPACT_ATOMS: atom_id res chain seq x y z
N MET A 1 5.31 -44.78 -70.99
CA MET A 1 5.57 -45.89 -70.06
C MET A 1 5.88 -45.31 -68.69
N LYS A 2 5.08 -45.73 -67.70
CA LYS A 2 5.23 -45.67 -66.23
C LYS A 2 5.32 -44.31 -65.49
N TRP A 3 4.17 -43.98 -64.91
CA TRP A 3 3.98 -43.27 -63.65
C TRP A 3 4.59 -44.04 -62.46
N ILE A 4 5.04 -43.32 -61.42
CA ILE A 4 4.94 -43.75 -60.02
C ILE A 4 4.58 -42.52 -59.17
N GLN A 5 3.40 -42.60 -58.54
CA GLN A 5 2.94 -41.68 -57.49
C GLN A 5 3.41 -42.16 -56.11
N GLY A 6 3.61 -41.20 -55.21
CA GLY A 6 3.03 -41.25 -53.87
C GLY A 6 3.86 -41.85 -52.74
N THR A 7 4.34 -40.99 -51.84
CA THR A 7 4.05 -41.13 -50.40
C THR A 7 4.23 -39.79 -49.69
N ILE A 8 3.11 -39.09 -49.50
CA ILE A 8 2.87 -38.19 -48.37
C ILE A 8 2.82 -39.07 -47.11
N LEU A 9 3.41 -38.60 -45.99
CA LEU A 9 2.84 -38.50 -44.63
C LEU A 9 3.88 -38.78 -43.52
N LEU A 10 3.84 -37.93 -42.47
CA LEU A 10 4.31 -38.11 -41.08
C LEU A 10 5.82 -37.95 -40.76
N LEU A 11 6.22 -36.79 -40.23
CA LEU A 11 6.15 -36.48 -38.79
C LEU A 11 6.84 -35.15 -38.44
N LEU A 12 6.06 -34.28 -37.80
CA LEU A 12 6.45 -33.23 -36.86
C LEU A 12 7.85 -33.38 -36.25
N ALA A 13 8.70 -32.36 -36.39
CA ALA A 13 9.83 -32.12 -35.50
C ALA A 13 9.94 -30.62 -35.18
N ALA A 14 9.17 -30.24 -34.17
CA ALA A 14 9.46 -29.19 -33.19
C ALA A 14 9.86 -27.78 -33.70
N LEU A 15 8.83 -26.97 -33.96
CA LEU A 15 8.86 -25.55 -33.59
C LEU A 15 9.09 -25.44 -32.08
N LEU A 16 10.34 -25.28 -31.66
CA LEU A 16 10.71 -24.84 -30.32
C LEU A 16 11.61 -23.61 -30.43
N CYS A 17 11.08 -22.56 -31.08
CA CYS A 17 11.45 -21.21 -30.65
C CYS A 17 10.79 -21.03 -29.29
N GLY A 18 11.50 -21.45 -28.25
CA GLY A 18 11.13 -21.18 -26.87
C GLY A 18 10.97 -19.68 -26.72
N CYS A 19 9.72 -19.22 -26.73
CA CYS A 19 9.34 -18.02 -26.03
C CYS A 19 9.73 -18.28 -24.58
N THR A 20 10.94 -17.87 -24.18
CA THR A 20 11.22 -17.64 -22.77
C THR A 20 10.16 -16.64 -22.34
N GLY A 21 9.11 -17.13 -21.68
CA GLY A 21 8.16 -16.27 -21.00
C GLY A 21 9.00 -15.39 -20.12
N VAL A 22 9.08 -14.11 -20.48
CA VAL A 22 9.66 -13.11 -19.60
C VAL A 22 8.90 -13.30 -18.28
N PRO A 23 9.56 -13.53 -17.14
CA PRO A 23 8.84 -13.46 -15.86
C PRO A 23 8.07 -12.14 -15.86
N PRO A 24 6.85 -12.06 -15.31
CA PRO A 24 6.11 -10.80 -15.31
C PRO A 24 7.06 -9.69 -14.89
N GLN A 25 7.50 -8.86 -15.84
CA GLN A 25 8.15 -7.64 -15.48
C GLN A 25 7.03 -6.89 -14.76
N ASP A 26 7.32 -6.38 -13.57
CA ASP A 26 6.54 -5.32 -12.94
C ASP A 26 6.54 -4.15 -13.94
N GLN A 27 5.70 -4.26 -14.97
CA GLN A 27 5.28 -3.14 -15.76
C GLN A 27 4.69 -2.20 -14.72
N PRO A 28 5.16 -0.94 -14.62
CA PRO A 28 4.52 0.01 -13.73
C PRO A 28 3.06 -0.01 -14.14
N ALA A 29 2.22 -0.51 -13.24
CA ALA A 29 0.81 -0.64 -13.53
C ALA A 29 0.35 0.78 -13.83
N THR A 30 -0.05 1.04 -15.07
CA THR A 30 -0.88 2.21 -15.40
C THR A 30 -2.30 1.98 -14.85
N ASN A 31 -2.39 1.43 -13.65
CA ASN A 31 -3.57 1.54 -12.83
C ASN A 31 -3.62 3.03 -12.51
N GLY A 32 -4.74 3.68 -12.85
CA GLY A 32 -4.95 5.08 -12.50
C GLY A 32 -4.60 5.34 -11.04
N ILE A 33 -4.27 6.58 -10.71
CA ILE A 33 -3.95 6.95 -9.33
C ILE A 33 -5.12 6.51 -8.44
N PRO A 34 -4.90 5.60 -7.47
CA PRO A 34 -5.99 5.05 -6.68
C PRO A 34 -6.64 6.16 -5.84
N ASP A 35 -7.96 6.09 -5.71
CA ASP A 35 -8.72 7.03 -4.88
C ASP A 35 -8.70 6.57 -3.42
N LEU A 36 -8.01 7.34 -2.58
CA LEU A 36 -7.88 7.09 -1.16
C LEU A 36 -8.96 7.81 -0.34
N THR A 37 -9.80 8.65 -0.95
CA THR A 37 -10.82 9.42 -0.25
C THR A 37 -11.76 8.53 0.56
N GLY A 38 -12.23 9.07 1.69
CA GLY A 38 -13.10 8.36 2.62
C GLY A 38 -12.40 7.95 3.92
N ARG A 39 -13.11 7.15 4.72
CA ARG A 39 -12.67 6.75 6.05
C ARG A 39 -12.00 5.38 6.03
N TRP A 40 -10.90 5.29 6.75
CA TRP A 40 -10.17 4.08 7.04
C TRP A 40 -10.10 3.88 8.54
N SER A 41 -10.13 2.64 8.99
CA SER A 41 -9.98 2.30 10.40
C SER A 41 -9.08 1.10 10.59
N GLY A 42 -8.34 1.08 11.68
CA GLY A 42 -7.25 0.13 11.84
C GLY A 42 -6.76 -0.03 13.26
N THR A 43 -5.83 -0.96 13.42
CA THR A 43 -5.10 -1.19 14.66
C THR A 43 -3.66 -0.76 14.50
N MET A 44 -3.01 -0.49 15.63
CA MET A 44 -1.62 -0.07 15.71
C MET A 44 -0.85 -1.04 16.60
N ILE A 45 0.37 -1.38 16.22
CA ILE A 45 1.34 -2.05 17.10
C ILE A 45 2.67 -1.34 17.00
N GLY A 46 3.35 -1.13 18.12
CA GLY A 46 4.52 -0.25 18.10
C GLY A 46 5.44 -0.35 19.30
N PHE A 47 6.36 0.59 19.33
CA PHE A 47 7.28 0.84 20.42
C PHE A 47 7.32 2.34 20.72
N GLU A 48 7.24 2.70 21.99
CA GLU A 48 7.42 4.07 22.46
C GLU A 48 8.53 4.14 23.51
N GLN A 49 9.37 5.17 23.43
CA GLN A 49 10.34 5.45 24.47
C GLN A 49 9.64 5.72 25.81
N GLY A 50 10.00 4.95 26.84
CA GLY A 50 9.42 5.06 28.19
C GLY A 50 8.28 4.09 28.46
N THR A 51 7.54 3.67 27.43
CA THR A 51 6.46 2.67 27.53
C THR A 51 6.97 1.27 27.15
N GLY A 52 7.78 1.17 26.09
CA GLY A 52 8.21 -0.09 25.49
C GLY A 52 7.27 -0.54 24.36
N TYR A 53 7.23 -1.84 24.09
CA TYR A 53 6.32 -2.42 23.10
C TYR A 53 4.87 -2.30 23.56
N THR A 54 4.00 -1.87 22.64
CA THR A 54 2.60 -1.55 22.94
C THR A 54 1.69 -1.93 21.78
N ASP A 55 0.46 -2.30 22.09
CA ASP A 55 -0.67 -2.46 21.17
C ASP A 55 -1.68 -1.29 21.32
N TYR A 56 -1.24 -0.21 21.98
CA TYR A 56 -2.03 0.99 22.24
C TYR A 56 -3.34 0.68 22.98
N SER A 57 -3.31 -0.28 23.91
CA SER A 57 -4.50 -0.75 24.65
C SER A 57 -5.62 -1.28 23.75
N GLY A 58 -5.29 -1.72 22.53
CA GLY A 58 -6.26 -2.14 21.53
C GLY A 58 -7.10 -1.00 20.94
N ALA A 59 -6.66 0.25 21.07
CA ALA A 59 -7.35 1.39 20.49
C ALA A 59 -7.42 1.27 18.96
N MET A 60 -8.55 1.72 18.41
CA MET A 60 -8.71 1.88 16.97
C MET A 60 -8.11 3.21 16.53
N MET A 61 -7.36 3.19 15.43
CA MET A 61 -7.00 4.37 14.66
C MET A 61 -8.06 4.59 13.56
N PHE A 62 -8.28 5.86 13.21
CA PHE A 62 -9.05 6.26 12.06
C PHE A 62 -8.30 7.28 11.21
N ILE A 63 -8.42 7.15 9.90
CA ILE A 63 -7.95 8.14 8.92
C ILE A 63 -9.16 8.59 8.12
N ASP A 64 -9.40 9.89 8.06
CA ASP A 64 -10.34 10.49 7.12
C ASP A 64 -9.54 11.21 6.03
N VAL A 65 -9.47 10.62 4.83
CA VAL A 65 -8.89 11.28 3.66
C VAL A 65 -9.97 12.18 3.05
N THR A 66 -9.86 13.48 3.29
CA THR A 66 -10.90 14.46 2.95
C THR A 66 -10.74 15.04 1.55
N GLU A 67 -9.51 15.12 1.05
CA GLU A 67 -9.20 15.65 -0.28
C GLU A 67 -8.07 14.85 -0.94
N GLN A 68 -8.22 14.63 -2.25
CA GLN A 68 -7.17 14.07 -3.08
C GLN A 68 -7.13 14.75 -4.45
N GLN A 69 -5.96 15.26 -4.82
CA GLN A 69 -5.67 15.84 -6.12
C GLN A 69 -4.55 15.07 -6.81
N GLY A 70 -4.93 14.13 -7.68
CA GLY A 70 -3.99 13.21 -8.28
C GLY A 70 -3.28 12.40 -7.20
N ARG A 71 -1.95 12.54 -7.12
CA ARG A 71 -1.11 11.78 -6.18
C ARG A 71 -0.97 12.43 -4.80
N ILE A 72 -1.45 13.66 -4.62
CA ILE A 72 -1.39 14.36 -3.33
C ILE A 72 -2.75 14.22 -2.64
N PHE A 73 -2.74 13.90 -1.36
CA PHE A 73 -3.95 13.78 -0.54
C PHE A 73 -3.73 14.37 0.84
N SER A 74 -4.82 14.71 1.53
CA SER A 74 -4.80 15.26 2.89
C SER A 74 -5.99 14.78 3.69
N GLY A 75 -5.90 14.90 5.00
CA GLY A 75 -6.92 14.40 5.89
C GLY A 75 -6.60 14.59 7.36
N THR A 76 -7.27 13.80 8.20
CA THR A 76 -7.05 13.79 9.64
C THR A 76 -6.92 12.38 10.20
N PHE A 77 -6.03 12.20 11.17
CA PHE A 77 -6.00 11.06 12.08
C PHE A 77 -6.89 11.33 13.28
N SER A 78 -7.57 10.29 13.77
CA SER A 78 -8.26 10.30 15.07
C SER A 78 -8.18 8.92 15.71
N TYR A 79 -8.42 8.84 17.01
CA TYR A 79 -8.25 7.61 17.78
C TYR A 79 -9.51 7.28 18.55
N GLY A 80 -9.75 5.98 18.78
CA GLY A 80 -10.79 5.50 19.69
C GLY A 80 -10.32 5.55 21.14
N SER A 81 -11.12 4.96 22.03
CA SER A 81 -10.78 4.83 23.45
C SER A 81 -9.36 4.27 23.66
N PRO A 82 -8.55 4.83 24.58
CA PRO A 82 -8.90 5.90 25.53
C PRO A 82 -8.77 7.35 24.98
N TRP A 83 -8.36 7.53 23.74
CA TRP A 83 -8.04 8.84 23.12
C TRP A 83 -9.17 9.43 22.27
N GLU A 84 -10.40 8.93 22.42
CA GLU A 84 -11.58 9.35 21.64
C GLU A 84 -11.95 10.84 21.74
N ASN A 85 -11.42 11.54 22.74
CA ASN A 85 -11.63 12.97 22.95
C ASN A 85 -10.45 13.83 22.51
N ASP A 86 -9.36 13.22 22.05
CA ASP A 86 -8.21 13.97 21.53
C ASP A 86 -8.60 14.63 20.20
N PRO A 87 -8.13 15.87 19.94
CA PRO A 87 -8.43 16.54 18.69
C PRO A 87 -7.83 15.77 17.50
N PRO A 88 -8.52 15.69 16.36
CA PRO A 88 -7.94 15.09 15.16
C PRO A 88 -6.64 15.79 14.74
N GLN A 89 -5.66 15.00 14.31
CA GLN A 89 -4.36 15.47 13.83
C GLN A 89 -4.37 15.58 12.31
N GLU A 90 -4.08 16.76 11.75
CA GLU A 90 -4.02 16.91 10.30
C GLU A 90 -2.82 16.16 9.69
N PHE A 91 -2.95 15.76 8.44
CA PHE A 91 -1.83 15.21 7.66
C PHE A 91 -1.92 15.57 6.18
N ALA A 92 -0.77 15.46 5.51
CA ALA A 92 -0.68 15.47 4.06
C ALA A 92 0.15 14.28 3.58
N GLY A 93 -0.22 13.69 2.45
CA GLY A 93 0.42 12.52 1.90
C GLY A 93 0.61 12.55 0.39
N VAL A 94 1.48 11.68 -0.09
CA VAL A 94 1.75 11.45 -1.50
C VAL A 94 1.74 9.97 -1.84
N ILE A 95 1.10 9.63 -2.96
CA ILE A 95 1.18 8.33 -3.62
C ILE A 95 2.37 8.40 -4.59
N ASP A 96 3.34 7.52 -4.44
CA ASP A 96 4.51 7.50 -5.33
C ASP A 96 4.13 7.07 -6.76
N ARG A 97 5.06 7.21 -7.71
CA ARG A 97 4.87 6.90 -9.14
C ARG A 97 4.48 5.45 -9.41
N ASN A 98 4.77 4.54 -8.48
CA ASN A 98 4.35 3.14 -8.59
C ASN A 98 2.85 2.94 -8.25
N GLY A 99 2.13 3.99 -7.85
CA GLY A 99 0.71 3.94 -7.53
C GLY A 99 0.38 3.16 -6.26
N ARG A 100 1.39 2.84 -5.43
CA ARG A 100 1.26 1.95 -4.27
C ARG A 100 1.92 2.48 -3.01
N THR A 101 3.15 3.00 -3.13
CA THR A 101 3.91 3.49 -1.97
C THR A 101 3.36 4.83 -1.50
N LEU A 102 3.29 5.00 -0.19
CA LEU A 102 2.78 6.19 0.47
C LEU A 102 3.90 6.85 1.29
N THR A 103 3.89 8.18 1.32
CA THR A 103 4.64 8.97 2.30
C THR A 103 3.69 10.01 2.85
N VAL A 104 3.61 10.11 4.17
CA VAL A 104 2.68 10.98 4.90
C VAL A 104 3.47 11.79 5.92
N VAL A 105 3.19 13.08 6.00
CA VAL A 105 3.68 13.98 7.04
C VAL A 105 2.51 14.35 7.94
N GLU A 106 2.74 14.34 9.24
CA GLU A 106 1.70 14.49 10.24
C GLU A 106 1.89 15.80 11.00
N GLN A 107 0.78 16.42 11.39
CA GLN A 107 0.79 17.63 12.20
C GLN A 107 1.50 17.32 13.53
N ASP A 108 2.23 18.29 14.09
CA ASP A 108 2.93 18.18 15.37
C ASP A 108 4.16 17.26 15.39
N GLY A 109 4.46 16.54 14.31
CA GLY A 109 5.69 15.76 14.16
C GLY A 109 5.47 14.39 13.51
N GLY A 110 6.56 13.70 13.26
CA GLY A 110 6.55 12.36 12.72
C GLY A 110 6.29 12.29 11.22
N TYR A 111 6.52 11.11 10.67
CA TYR A 111 6.20 10.79 9.29
C TYR A 111 5.82 9.32 9.20
N SER A 112 4.90 9.03 8.31
CA SER A 112 4.50 7.67 7.99
C SER A 112 4.98 7.30 6.59
N SER A 113 5.59 6.12 6.48
CA SER A 113 5.93 5.49 5.20
C SER A 113 5.14 4.20 5.06
N GLY A 114 4.60 3.90 3.88
CA GLY A 114 3.72 2.75 3.77
C GLY A 114 3.36 2.34 2.37
N MET A 115 2.35 1.49 2.26
CA MET A 115 1.85 1.03 0.97
C MET A 115 0.37 0.68 0.98
N ILE A 116 -0.24 0.84 -0.19
CA ILE A 116 -1.52 0.25 -0.53
C ILE A 116 -1.31 -1.25 -0.75
N VAL A 117 -1.79 -2.06 0.19
CA VAL A 117 -1.70 -3.52 0.16
C VAL A 117 -2.75 -4.07 -0.80
N SER A 118 -3.97 -3.56 -0.70
CA SER A 118 -5.11 -3.87 -1.59
C SER A 118 -6.05 -2.67 -1.73
N GLU A 119 -7.11 -2.78 -2.53
CA GLU A 119 -8.14 -1.73 -2.69
C GLU A 119 -8.76 -1.28 -1.34
N ASN A 120 -8.79 -2.18 -0.36
CA ASN A 120 -9.41 -1.96 0.95
C ASN A 120 -8.42 -2.07 2.11
N GLU A 121 -7.11 -2.04 1.83
CA GLU A 121 -6.08 -2.21 2.87
C GLU A 121 -4.85 -1.35 2.61
N ILE A 122 -4.48 -0.56 3.62
CA ILE A 122 -3.27 0.26 3.68
C ILE A 122 -2.47 -0.18 4.90
N GLU A 123 -1.15 -0.29 4.74
CA GLU A 123 -0.21 -0.39 5.85
C GLU A 123 0.63 0.88 5.90
N LEU A 124 0.71 1.51 7.07
CA LEU A 124 1.60 2.62 7.34
C LEU A 124 2.59 2.23 8.43
N VAL A 125 3.79 2.78 8.36
CA VAL A 125 4.81 2.73 9.40
C VAL A 125 5.08 4.16 9.85
N TYR A 126 4.52 4.52 11.00
CA TYR A 126 4.78 5.79 11.67
C TYR A 126 6.16 5.78 12.31
N ALA A 127 6.89 6.90 12.18
CA ALA A 127 8.16 7.11 12.85
C ALA A 127 8.26 8.56 13.36
N GLU A 128 8.57 8.70 14.66
CA GLU A 128 8.97 9.96 15.29
C GLU A 128 10.32 9.77 15.97
N SER A 129 11.22 10.73 15.73
CA SER A 129 12.62 10.69 16.16
C SER A 129 13.01 11.84 17.10
N GLY A 130 12.16 12.86 17.25
CA GLY A 130 12.28 13.93 18.22
C GLY A 130 11.73 13.52 19.60
N GLY A 131 12.35 14.03 20.68
CA GLY A 131 11.86 13.78 22.04
C GLY A 131 11.78 12.30 22.42
N ASN A 132 10.62 11.88 22.96
CA ASN A 132 10.29 10.47 23.21
C ASN A 132 10.01 9.77 21.87
N PHE A 133 11.03 9.14 21.28
CA PHE A 133 10.90 8.52 19.96
C PHE A 133 9.91 7.34 19.98
N SER A 134 9.27 7.11 18.85
CA SER A 134 8.33 6.00 18.68
C SER A 134 8.28 5.51 17.23
N ILE A 135 7.82 4.28 17.07
CA ILE A 135 7.58 3.64 15.77
C ILE A 135 6.36 2.73 15.88
N ALA A 136 5.47 2.77 14.90
CA ALA A 136 4.27 1.93 14.88
C ALA A 136 4.01 1.38 13.48
N ILE A 137 3.34 0.23 13.42
CA ILE A 137 2.75 -0.33 12.20
C ILE A 137 1.24 -0.19 12.33
N ASP A 138 0.64 0.50 11.38
CA ASP A 138 -0.79 0.76 11.31
C ASP A 138 -1.39 -0.07 10.18
N THR A 139 -2.34 -0.94 10.50
CA THR A 139 -3.05 -1.76 9.50
C THR A 139 -4.47 -1.24 9.35
N LEU A 140 -4.74 -0.58 8.24
CA LEU A 140 -5.94 0.21 7.99
C LEU A 140 -6.81 -0.45 6.93
N ARG A 141 -8.11 -0.53 7.21
CA ARG A 141 -9.11 -1.05 6.29
C ARG A 141 -10.16 0.01 5.98
N ARG A 142 -10.63 0.01 4.74
CA ARG A 142 -11.71 0.90 4.31
C ARG A 142 -12.97 0.58 5.13
N SER A 143 -13.61 1.61 5.70
CA SER A 143 -14.82 1.51 6.53
C SER A 143 -16.10 1.83 5.75
#